data_AF-A0A5P0JKE8-F1
#
_entry.id   AF-A0A5P0JKE8-F1
#
_cell.length_a   1.000
_cell.length_b   1.000
_cell.length_c   1.000
_cell.angle_alpha   90.00
_cell.angle_beta   90.00
_cell.angle_gamma   90.00
#
_symmetry.space_group_name_H-M   'P 1'
#
loop_
_entity.id
_entity.type
_entity.pdbx_description
1 polymer ?
#
loop_
_entity_poly.entity_id
_entity_poly.type
_entity_poly.pdbx_seq_one_letter_code
_entity_poly.pdbx_strand_id
1 'polypeptide(L)'
;LILAPEFFQPLRDLGTFYHAKAQAVGAADSLKTFMETPLAHPQRGEVELASTDPVTIEAEDLFITSPEGKTLAGPLNFTLPAGQRAVLVGRSGSGKSSLLNALSGFLSYQGSLRINGIELRDLSPESWRKHLSWVGQN
;
A
#
# COMPACT_ATOMS: atom_id res chain seq x y z
N LEU A 1 28.94 -56.49 16.02
CA LEU A 1 27.71 -55.90 15.43
C LEU A 1 27.42 -54.47 15.90
N ILE A 2 28.36 -53.76 16.53
CA ILE A 2 28.13 -52.41 17.11
C ILE A 2 28.53 -51.26 16.14
N LEU A 3 29.25 -51.54 15.05
CA LEU A 3 29.76 -50.52 14.11
C LEU A 3 28.78 -50.10 12.99
N ALA A 4 27.69 -50.83 12.79
CA ALA A 4 26.74 -50.54 11.71
C ALA A 4 26.02 -49.17 11.86
N PRO A 5 25.58 -48.73 13.04
CA PRO A 5 24.87 -47.45 13.18
C PRO A 5 25.73 -46.23 12.79
N GLU A 6 27.00 -46.20 13.20
CA GLU A 6 27.89 -45.05 12.93
C GLU A 6 28.32 -44.97 11.47
N PHE A 7 28.43 -46.10 10.78
CA PHE A 7 28.77 -46.13 9.35
C PHE A 7 27.68 -45.49 8.48
N PHE A 8 26.41 -45.58 8.87
CA PHE A 8 25.28 -45.01 8.12
C PHE A 8 24.85 -43.62 8.61
N GLN A 9 25.41 -43.11 9.71
CA GLN A 9 25.08 -41.79 10.24
C GLN A 9 25.33 -40.64 9.23
N PRO A 10 26.47 -40.59 8.50
CA PRO A 10 26.72 -39.53 7.52
C PRO A 10 25.70 -39.51 6.37
N LEU A 11 25.20 -40.69 5.96
CA LEU A 11 24.18 -40.82 4.92
C LEU A 11 22.81 -40.30 5.41
N ARG A 12 22.48 -40.49 6.69
CA ARG A 12 21.25 -39.95 7.30
C ARG A 12 21.35 -38.44 7.48
N ASP A 13 22.50 -37.94 7.92
CA ASP A 13 22.75 -36.51 8.08
C ASP A 13 22.67 -35.80 6.72
N LEU A 14 23.22 -36.40 5.65
CA LEU A 14 23.11 -35.89 4.28
C LEU A 14 21.65 -35.72 3.83
N GLY A 15 20.76 -36.64 4.19
CA GLY A 15 19.32 -36.52 3.92
C GLY A 15 18.69 -35.31 4.60
N THR A 16 19.01 -35.10 5.89
CA THR A 16 18.57 -33.92 6.65
C THR A 16 19.11 -32.61 6.03
N PHE A 17 20.40 -32.57 5.68
CA PHE A 17 21.01 -31.40 5.03
C PHE A 17 20.42 -31.13 3.63
N TYR A 18 20.05 -32.17 2.90
CA TYR A 18 19.40 -32.03 1.59
C TYR A 18 18.03 -31.37 1.71
N HIS A 19 17.20 -31.79 2.68
CA HIS A 19 15.92 -31.15 2.94
C HIS A 19 16.07 -29.70 3.41
N ALA A 20 17.03 -29.43 4.30
CA ALA A 20 17.32 -28.06 4.75
C ALA A 20 17.76 -27.15 3.59
N LYS A 21 18.61 -27.65 2.69
CA LYS A 21 19.01 -26.94 1.48
C LYS A 21 17.82 -26.68 0.56
N ALA A 22 16.99 -27.69 0.30
CA ALA A 22 15.83 -27.55 -0.56
C ALA A 22 14.84 -26.49 -0.03
N GLN A 23 14.60 -26.47 1.28
CA GLN A 23 13.79 -25.43 1.92
C GLN A 23 14.42 -24.04 1.80
N ALA A 24 15.73 -23.91 2.01
CA ALA A 24 16.44 -22.64 1.88
C ALA A 24 16.36 -22.09 0.44
N VAL A 25 16.50 -22.94 -0.57
CA VAL A 25 16.36 -22.55 -1.98
C VAL A 25 14.93 -22.07 -2.27
N GLY A 26 13.90 -22.82 -1.84
CA GLY A 26 12.51 -22.40 -2.05
C GLY A 26 12.15 -21.09 -1.34
N ALA A 27 12.70 -20.85 -0.15
CA ALA A 27 12.54 -19.59 0.56
C ALA A 27 13.24 -18.43 -0.17
N ALA A 28 14.44 -18.65 -0.71
CA ALA A 28 15.18 -17.66 -1.49
C ALA A 28 14.43 -17.29 -2.77
N ASP A 29 13.84 -18.26 -3.48
CA ASP A 29 13.03 -18.01 -4.67
C ASP A 29 11.77 -17.19 -4.35
N SER A 30 11.13 -17.45 -3.21
CA SER A 30 9.98 -16.69 -2.73
C SER A 30 10.34 -15.24 -2.42
N LEU A 31 11.48 -15.00 -1.74
CA LEU A 31 11.99 -13.66 -1.46
C LEU A 31 12.34 -12.91 -2.74
N LYS A 32 13.02 -13.59 -3.69
CA LYS A 32 13.37 -13.02 -4.99
C LYS A 32 12.11 -12.59 -5.75
N THR A 33 11.11 -13.46 -5.82
CA THR A 33 9.82 -13.16 -6.47
C THR A 33 9.15 -11.95 -5.84
N PHE A 34 9.13 -11.88 -4.51
CA PHE A 34 8.57 -10.73 -3.79
C PHE A 34 9.32 -9.43 -4.10
N MET A 35 10.66 -9.44 -4.12
CA MET A 35 11.46 -8.25 -4.42
C MET A 35 11.35 -7.79 -5.88
N GLU A 36 11.16 -8.72 -6.82
CA GLU A 36 11.03 -8.44 -8.26
C GLU A 36 9.61 -8.06 -8.67
N THR A 37 8.62 -8.26 -7.79
CA THR A 37 7.24 -7.87 -8.05
C THR A 37 7.15 -6.36 -8.22
N PRO A 38 6.70 -5.84 -9.39
CA PRO A 38 6.55 -4.40 -9.59
C PRO A 38 5.56 -3.86 -8.57
N LEU A 39 6.06 -3.02 -7.67
CA LEU A 39 5.20 -2.40 -6.69
C LEU A 39 4.38 -1.33 -7.42
N ALA A 40 3.07 -1.58 -7.57
CA ALA A 40 2.11 -0.59 -8.02
C ALA A 40 1.93 0.49 -6.93
N HIS A 41 2.98 1.27 -6.68
CA HIS A 41 2.88 2.41 -5.79
C HIS A 41 2.25 3.57 -6.56
N PRO A 42 1.29 4.28 -5.95
CA PRO A 42 0.91 5.59 -6.48
C PRO A 42 2.16 6.47 -6.59
N GLN A 43 2.17 7.32 -7.61
CA GLN A 43 3.25 8.26 -7.89
C GLN A 43 3.60 9.04 -6.60
N ARG A 44 4.89 9.12 -6.31
CA ARG A 44 5.42 9.85 -5.16
C ARG A 44 6.08 11.10 -5.69
N GLY A 45 5.55 12.25 -5.32
CA GLY A 45 6.23 13.50 -5.57
C GLY A 45 7.15 13.89 -4.42
N GLU A 46 7.77 15.05 -4.58
CA GLU A 46 8.77 15.60 -3.65
C GLU A 46 8.28 16.88 -2.97
N VAL A 47 7.06 17.36 -3.32
CA VAL A 47 6.54 18.61 -2.77
C VAL A 47 6.19 18.42 -1.29
N GLU A 48 6.81 19.22 -0.44
CA GLU A 48 6.52 19.25 0.98
C GLU A 48 5.31 20.16 1.26
N LEU A 49 4.37 19.69 2.08
CA LEU A 49 3.24 20.48 2.53
C LEU A 49 3.64 21.28 3.78
N ALA A 50 3.30 22.56 3.84
CA ALA A 50 3.56 23.39 5.02
C ALA A 50 2.83 22.82 6.26
N SER A 51 3.56 22.57 7.35
CA SER A 51 3.11 21.72 8.46
C SER A 51 2.00 22.28 9.35
N THR A 52 1.61 23.54 9.16
CA THR A 52 0.74 24.27 10.10
C THR A 52 -0.56 24.77 9.48
N ASP A 53 -0.73 24.63 8.16
CA ASP A 53 -1.87 25.23 7.49
C ASP A 53 -3.11 24.30 7.57
N PRO A 54 -4.29 24.86 7.84
CA PRO A 54 -5.54 24.12 7.70
C PRO A 54 -5.66 23.48 6.31
N VAL A 55 -6.12 22.23 6.26
CA VAL A 55 -6.16 21.45 5.02
C VAL A 55 -7.52 21.58 4.32
N THR A 56 -7.49 22.03 3.06
CA THR A 56 -8.60 21.94 2.11
C THR A 56 -8.35 20.79 1.14
N ILE A 57 -9.39 20.00 0.86
CA ILE A 57 -9.32 18.85 -0.06
C ILE A 57 -10.28 19.09 -1.22
N GLU A 58 -9.80 18.94 -2.45
CA GLU A 58 -10.58 19.15 -3.67
C GLU A 58 -10.45 17.94 -4.59
N ALA A 59 -11.56 17.47 -5.12
CA ALA A 59 -11.62 16.42 -6.12
C ALA A 59 -12.41 16.90 -7.33
N GLU A 60 -11.83 16.74 -8.51
CA GLU A 60 -12.47 17.06 -9.80
C GLU A 60 -12.31 15.87 -10.74
N ASP A 61 -13.44 15.34 -11.22
CA ASP A 61 -13.54 14.15 -12.06
C ASP A 61 -12.65 12.99 -11.58
N LEU A 62 -12.64 12.79 -10.26
CA LEU A 62 -11.76 11.84 -9.61
C LEU A 62 -12.25 10.40 -9.81
N PHE A 63 -11.41 9.57 -10.41
CA PHE A 63 -11.60 8.11 -10.53
C PHE A 63 -10.51 7.37 -9.78
N ILE A 64 -10.88 6.63 -8.73
CA ILE A 64 -9.94 5.85 -7.93
C ILE A 64 -9.77 4.48 -8.58
N THR A 65 -8.53 4.03 -8.74
CA THR A 65 -8.21 2.78 -9.43
C THR A 65 -7.50 1.79 -8.53
N SER A 66 -7.77 0.50 -8.73
CA SER A 66 -7.01 -0.58 -8.12
C SER A 66 -5.60 -0.66 -8.70
N PRO A 67 -4.67 -1.41 -8.07
CA PRO A 67 -3.35 -1.70 -8.64
C PRO A 67 -3.42 -2.32 -10.04
N GLU A 68 -4.48 -3.07 -10.35
CA GLU A 68 -4.74 -3.67 -11.67
C GLU A 68 -5.43 -2.71 -12.65
N GLY A 69 -5.59 -1.43 -12.28
CA GLY A 69 -6.18 -0.39 -13.12
C GLY A 69 -7.71 -0.36 -13.17
N LYS A 70 -8.41 -1.19 -12.37
CA LYS A 70 -9.88 -1.20 -12.34
C LYS A 70 -10.41 -0.01 -11.54
N THR A 71 -11.42 0.68 -12.05
CA THR A 71 -12.10 1.75 -11.30
C THR A 71 -12.83 1.17 -10.07
N LEU A 72 -12.48 1.67 -8.89
CA LEU A 72 -13.07 1.32 -7.61
C LEU A 72 -14.14 2.31 -7.14
N ALA A 73 -14.00 3.58 -7.54
CA ALA A 73 -14.94 4.66 -7.22
C ALA A 73 -14.77 5.80 -8.23
N GLY A 74 -15.84 6.53 -8.53
CA GLY A 74 -15.81 7.69 -9.43
C GLY A 74 -16.96 7.72 -10.45
N PRO A 75 -17.14 8.86 -11.15
CA PRO A 75 -16.45 10.13 -10.91
C PRO A 75 -16.86 10.76 -9.57
N LEU A 76 -15.91 11.37 -8.86
CA LEU A 76 -16.16 12.14 -7.64
C LEU A 76 -15.81 13.60 -7.87
N ASN A 77 -16.71 14.48 -7.46
CA ASN A 77 -16.55 15.93 -7.52
C ASN A 77 -16.96 16.50 -6.16
N PHE A 78 -16.00 17.02 -5.40
CA PHE A 78 -16.27 17.61 -4.09
C PHE A 78 -15.17 18.55 -3.64
N THR A 79 -15.51 19.44 -2.71
CA THR A 79 -14.57 20.25 -1.95
C THR A 79 -14.88 20.08 -0.47
N LEU A 80 -13.87 19.77 0.34
CA LEU A 80 -13.91 19.83 1.79
C LEU A 80 -13.05 21.01 2.24
N PRO A 81 -13.66 22.16 2.59
CA PRO A 81 -12.92 23.32 3.04
C PRO A 81 -12.21 23.08 4.37
N ALA A 82 -11.09 23.79 4.58
CA ALA A 82 -10.38 23.82 5.84
C ALA A 82 -11.29 24.00 7.06
N GLY A 83 -11.04 23.19 8.10
CA GLY A 83 -11.77 23.24 9.37
C GLY A 83 -13.17 22.64 9.34
N GLN A 84 -13.65 22.16 8.18
CA GLN A 84 -14.95 21.51 8.10
C GLN A 84 -14.90 20.02 8.44
N ARG A 85 -16.03 19.52 8.91
CA ARG A 85 -16.26 18.11 9.21
C ARG A 85 -17.29 17.57 8.24
N ALA A 86 -16.95 16.49 7.55
CA ALA A 86 -17.85 15.80 6.64
C ALA A 86 -18.08 14.35 7.09
N VAL A 87 -19.23 13.81 6.70
CA VAL A 87 -19.57 12.39 6.91
C VAL A 87 -19.68 11.72 5.55
N LEU A 88 -18.91 10.65 5.36
CA LEU A 88 -18.96 9.85 4.15
C LEU A 88 -19.94 8.67 4.33
N VAL A 89 -21.10 8.76 3.69
CA VAL A 89 -22.16 7.75 3.77
C VAL A 89 -22.35 7.01 2.44
N GLY A 90 -22.76 5.74 2.51
CA GLY A 90 -23.04 4.94 1.32
C GLY A 90 -23.14 3.44 1.65
N ARG A 91 -23.75 2.67 0.75
CA ARG A 91 -23.90 1.20 0.89
C ARG A 91 -22.53 0.50 0.95
N SER A 92 -22.50 -0.73 1.45
CA SER A 92 -21.27 -1.55 1.34
C SER A 92 -20.83 -1.65 -0.12
N GLY A 93 -19.53 -1.57 -0.38
CA GLY A 93 -18.96 -1.58 -1.74
C GLY A 93 -19.08 -0.25 -2.52
N SER A 94 -19.65 0.82 -1.95
CA SER A 94 -19.80 2.11 -2.65
C SER A 94 -18.51 2.91 -2.85
N GLY A 95 -17.33 2.33 -2.54
CA GLY A 95 -16.04 3.01 -2.71
C GLY A 95 -15.56 3.88 -1.54
N LYS A 96 -16.22 3.85 -0.36
CA LYS A 96 -15.83 4.67 0.80
C LYS A 96 -14.40 4.41 1.27
N SER A 97 -14.07 3.14 1.50
CA SER A 97 -12.72 2.73 1.88
C SER A 97 -11.71 3.05 0.77
N SER A 98 -12.12 2.94 -0.50
CA SER A 98 -11.29 3.33 -1.63
C SER A 98 -10.96 4.83 -1.61
N LEU A 99 -11.93 5.69 -1.30
CA LEU A 99 -11.71 7.13 -1.14
C LEU A 99 -10.77 7.45 0.03
N LEU A 100 -10.98 6.82 1.20
CA LEU A 100 -10.09 7.02 2.34
C LEU A 100 -8.66 6.54 2.06
N ASN A 101 -8.51 5.43 1.33
CA ASN A 101 -7.20 4.92 0.92
C ASN A 101 -6.54 5.80 -0.15
N ALA A 102 -7.29 6.34 -1.11
CA ALA A 102 -6.78 7.30 -2.09
C ALA A 102 -6.30 8.58 -1.39
N LEU A 103 -7.12 9.14 -0.49
CA LEU A 103 -6.76 10.29 0.33
C LEU A 103 -5.53 10.04 1.20
N SER A 104 -5.28 8.79 1.62
CA SER A 104 -4.10 8.42 2.40
C SER A 104 -2.85 8.17 1.53
N GLY A 105 -2.97 8.29 0.21
CA GLY A 105 -1.89 8.05 -0.75
C GLY A 105 -1.57 6.56 -0.95
N PHE A 106 -2.54 5.66 -0.76
CA PHE A 106 -2.36 4.21 -0.96
C PHE A 106 -2.95 3.68 -2.26
N LEU A 107 -3.89 4.40 -2.89
CA LEU A 107 -4.47 4.03 -4.18
C LEU A 107 -4.22 5.09 -5.23
N SER A 108 -3.95 4.64 -6.44
CA SER A 108 -3.83 5.51 -7.62
C SER A 108 -5.18 6.05 -8.05
N TYR A 109 -5.16 7.16 -8.79
CA TYR A 109 -6.37 7.79 -9.32
C TYR A 109 -6.12 8.48 -10.67
N GLN A 110 -7.20 8.72 -11.40
CA GLN A 110 -7.28 9.61 -12.57
C GLN A 110 -8.14 10.82 -12.23
N GLY A 111 -8.05 11.90 -13.01
CA GLY A 111 -8.63 13.18 -12.66
C GLY A 111 -7.74 13.97 -11.71
N SER A 112 -8.33 14.77 -10.84
CA SER A 112 -7.63 15.65 -9.89
C SER A 112 -8.02 15.34 -8.45
N LEU A 113 -7.02 15.31 -7.56
CA LEU A 113 -7.21 15.26 -6.11
C LEU A 113 -6.16 16.16 -5.47
N ARG A 114 -6.57 17.33 -5.00
CA ARG A 114 -5.66 18.37 -4.48
C ARG A 114 -5.80 18.56 -2.98
N ILE A 115 -4.66 18.80 -2.34
CA ILE A 115 -4.52 19.19 -0.93
C ILE A 115 -3.94 20.60 -0.91
N ASN A 116 -4.68 21.58 -0.40
CA ASN A 116 -4.28 23.01 -0.44
C ASN A 116 -3.83 23.48 -1.84
N GLY A 117 -4.53 23.01 -2.88
CA GLY A 117 -4.25 23.35 -4.28
C GLY A 117 -3.11 22.57 -4.94
N ILE A 118 -2.40 21.70 -4.20
CA ILE A 118 -1.33 20.85 -4.73
C ILE A 118 -1.87 19.45 -5.01
N GLU A 119 -1.60 18.88 -6.18
CA GLU A 119 -1.98 17.50 -6.49
C GLU A 119 -1.38 16.51 -5.48
N LEU A 120 -2.21 15.61 -4.96
CA LEU A 120 -1.80 14.63 -3.96
C LEU A 120 -0.66 13.73 -4.45
N ARG A 121 -0.66 13.41 -5.76
CA ARG A 121 0.41 12.61 -6.39
C ARG A 121 1.77 13.32 -6.45
N ASP A 122 1.78 14.65 -6.35
CA ASP A 122 2.98 15.49 -6.40
C ASP A 122 3.54 15.76 -5.00
N LEU A 123 2.77 15.44 -3.95
CA LEU A 123 3.21 15.56 -2.57
C LEU A 123 4.12 14.41 -2.16
N SER A 124 5.09 14.75 -1.30
CA SER A 124 5.84 13.80 -0.49
C SER A 124 4.86 13.01 0.39
N PRO A 125 4.79 11.67 0.25
CA PRO A 125 3.87 10.87 1.05
C PRO A 125 4.16 10.95 2.55
N GLU A 126 5.42 11.18 2.92
CA GLU A 126 5.85 11.35 4.30
C GLU A 126 5.35 12.68 4.86
N SER A 127 5.48 13.75 4.07
CA SER A 127 4.96 15.07 4.40
C SER A 127 3.44 15.05 4.61
N TRP A 128 2.72 14.46 3.65
CA TRP A 128 1.27 14.39 3.70
C TRP A 128 0.77 13.58 4.90
N ARG A 129 1.35 12.42 5.17
CA ARG A 129 0.91 11.56 6.28
C ARG A 129 1.11 12.18 7.65
N LYS A 130 2.01 13.18 7.82
CA LYS A 130 2.11 13.96 9.08
C LYS A 130 0.84 14.77 9.37
N HIS A 131 0.03 15.06 8.36
CA HIS A 131 -1.22 15.79 8.48
C HIS A 131 -2.44 14.88 8.64
N LEU A 132 -2.25 13.56 8.49
CA LEU A 132 -3.32 12.58 8.60
C LEU A 132 -3.31 11.92 9.97
N SER A 133 -4.49 11.82 10.57
CA SER A 133 -4.74 10.97 11.73
C SER A 133 -5.84 9.98 11.36
N TRP A 134 -5.61 8.71 11.66
CA TRP A 134 -6.54 7.63 11.36
C TRP A 134 -6.98 6.95 12.65
N VAL A 135 -8.29 6.84 12.83
CA VAL A 135 -8.89 6.01 13.88
C VAL A 135 -9.57 4.85 13.17
N GLY A 136 -8.99 3.66 13.33
CA GLY A 136 -9.54 2.46 12.74
C GLY A 136 -10.85 2.04 13.40
N GLN A 137 -11.60 1.23 12.69
CA GLN A 137 -12.76 0.53 13.24
C GLN A 137 -12.27 -0.70 14.02
N ASN A 138 -11.67 -0.51 15.20
CA ASN A 138 -11.33 -1.59 16.14
C ASN A 138 -11.53 -1.12 17.57
#